data_AF-A0A847DLS0-F1
#
_entry.id   AF-A0A847DLS0-F1
#
_cell.length_a   1.000
_cell.length_b   1.000
_cell.length_c   1.000
_cell.angle_alpha   90.00
_cell.angle_beta   90.00
_cell.angle_gamma   90.00
#
_symmetry.space_group_name_H-M   'P 1'
#
loop_
_entity.id
_entity.type
_entity.pdbx_description
1 polymer ?
#
loop_
_entity_poly.entity_id
_entity_poly.type
_entity_poly.pdbx_seq_one_letter_code
_entity_poly.pdbx_strand_id
1 'polypeptide(L)'
;MKKNDDFAKPKLVLGESFSVFARLATYIDCYYEATVCWNPCSEKDGFAEVRYKQAGKTLCSFYIKDGSFDAVFVLDAAERVIFEGMGESISPTLRKLYDASSIEHDAKWIKINVRGDESFADVKLMLGIKRKPNGMTMTMCGLKCGKCRAYAKNAENEQEAGSLAEIWLKNYGVQIDPTL
;
A
#
# COMPACT_ATOMS: atom_id res chain seq x y z
N MET A 1 -1.41 11.45 17.65
CA MET A 1 -0.29 11.93 16.81
C MET A 1 0.95 11.11 17.15
N LYS A 2 1.13 9.95 16.48
CA LYS A 2 2.32 9.08 16.58
C LYS A 2 2.52 8.44 15.21
N LYS A 3 3.30 9.05 14.31
CA LYS A 3 3.63 8.51 12.99
C LYS A 3 5.04 8.86 12.48
N ASN A 4 5.79 9.75 13.13
CA ASN A 4 7.02 10.29 12.54
C ASN A 4 8.31 9.47 12.82
N ASP A 5 8.36 8.65 13.87
CA ASP A 5 9.60 7.90 14.20
C ASP A 5 9.76 6.58 13.42
N ASP A 6 8.68 6.03 12.87
CA ASP A 6 8.70 4.70 12.23
C ASP A 6 9.49 4.68 10.91
N PHE A 7 9.67 5.84 10.25
CA PHE A 7 10.35 5.93 8.95
C PHE A 7 11.81 6.41 9.01
N ALA A 8 12.29 6.92 10.15
CA ALA A 8 13.63 7.51 10.24
C ALA A 8 14.76 6.51 9.95
N LYS A 9 14.67 5.30 10.53
CA LYS A 9 15.64 4.21 10.29
C LYS A 9 15.50 3.59 8.89
N PRO A 10 14.29 3.26 8.40
CA PRO A 10 14.09 2.82 7.01
C PRO A 10 14.67 3.77 5.98
N LYS A 11 14.51 5.09 6.15
CA LYS A 11 15.04 6.09 5.22
C LYS A 11 16.54 6.02 5.07
N LEU A 12 17.26 5.84 6.18
CA LEU A 12 18.72 5.71 6.16
C LEU A 12 19.16 4.44 5.43
N VAL A 13 18.52 3.31 5.71
CA VAL A 13 18.89 2.00 5.16
C VAL A 13 18.52 1.88 3.67
N LEU A 14 17.38 2.43 3.26
CA LEU A 14 16.86 2.29 1.90
C LEU A 14 17.51 3.24 0.89
N GLY A 15 18.09 4.36 1.34
CA GLY A 15 18.67 5.36 0.44
C GLY A 15 17.66 5.84 -0.61
N GLU A 16 18.00 5.72 -1.89
CA GLU A 16 17.16 6.13 -3.03
C GLU A 16 15.84 5.34 -3.11
N SER A 17 15.86 4.06 -2.73
CA SER A 17 14.68 3.19 -2.68
C SER A 17 13.63 3.62 -1.65
N PHE A 18 13.97 4.54 -0.73
CA PHE A 18 13.02 5.05 0.25
C PHE A 18 11.84 5.76 -0.42
N SER A 19 12.08 6.43 -1.56
CA SER A 19 11.05 7.17 -2.29
C SER A 19 9.90 6.27 -2.75
N VAL A 20 10.24 5.15 -3.41
CA VAL A 20 9.27 4.14 -3.87
C VAL A 20 8.65 3.37 -2.70
N PHE A 21 9.43 3.06 -1.66
CA PHE A 21 8.92 2.46 -0.41
C PHE A 21 7.84 3.34 0.23
N ALA A 22 8.13 4.64 0.43
CA ALA A 22 7.20 5.58 1.04
C ALA A 22 5.92 5.73 0.21
N ARG A 23 6.04 5.75 -1.13
CA ARG A 23 4.88 5.80 -2.04
C ARG A 23 4.03 4.53 -1.97
N LEU A 24 4.64 3.36 -1.87
CA LEU A 24 3.92 2.09 -1.73
C LEU A 24 3.26 1.96 -0.34
N ALA A 25 3.98 2.31 0.72
CA ALA A 25 3.41 2.38 2.07
C ALA A 25 2.23 3.34 2.13
N THR A 26 2.38 4.52 1.52
CA THR A 26 1.28 5.50 1.37
C THR A 26 0.12 4.91 0.58
N TYR A 27 0.38 4.27 -0.57
CA TYR A 27 -0.66 3.63 -1.36
C TYR A 27 -1.43 2.57 -0.56
N ILE A 28 -0.73 1.72 0.19
CA ILE A 28 -1.37 0.71 1.06
C ILE A 28 -2.22 1.41 2.13
N ASP A 29 -1.66 2.41 2.82
CA ASP A 29 -2.39 3.20 3.81
C ASP A 29 -3.65 3.84 3.21
N CYS A 30 -3.60 4.32 1.97
CA CYS A 30 -4.70 5.03 1.34
C CYS A 30 -5.83 4.11 0.87
N TYR A 31 -5.47 2.99 0.23
CA TYR A 31 -6.41 2.14 -0.48
C TYR A 31 -6.76 0.85 0.26
N TYR A 32 -6.10 0.55 1.38
CA TYR A 32 -6.33 -0.67 2.14
C TYR A 32 -6.55 -0.33 3.61
N GLU A 33 -7.48 -1.04 4.24
CA GLU A 33 -7.66 -1.02 5.69
C GLU A 33 -6.70 -2.00 6.35
N ALA A 34 -5.42 -1.90 5.98
CA ALA A 34 -4.38 -2.75 6.50
C ALA A 34 -3.91 -2.26 7.89
N THR A 35 -3.68 -3.18 8.80
CA THR A 35 -2.82 -2.97 9.96
C THR A 35 -1.37 -3.22 9.57
N VAL A 36 -0.46 -2.44 10.13
CA VAL A 36 0.99 -2.57 9.91
C VAL A 36 1.66 -3.11 11.16
N CYS A 37 2.58 -4.06 10.99
CA CYS A 37 3.42 -4.60 12.05
C CYS A 37 4.88 -4.54 11.61
N TRP A 38 5.74 -4.02 12.48
CA TRP A 38 7.18 -4.03 12.31
C TRP A 38 7.76 -5.19 13.09
N ASN A 39 8.37 -6.15 12.38
CA ASN A 39 9.01 -7.31 13.00
C ASN A 39 10.52 -7.23 12.81
N PRO A 40 11.32 -7.66 13.80
CA PRO A 40 12.73 -7.89 13.58
C PRO A 40 12.94 -9.03 12.56
N CYS A 41 14.03 -8.96 11.81
CA CYS A 41 14.45 -10.00 10.88
C CYS A 41 15.82 -10.57 11.26
N SER A 42 16.13 -11.75 10.72
CA SER A 42 17.50 -12.24 10.72
C SER A 42 18.38 -11.36 9.82
N GLU A 43 19.68 -11.28 10.08
CA GLU A 43 20.62 -10.53 9.22
C GLU A 43 20.56 -10.99 7.75
N LYS A 44 20.19 -12.25 7.50
CA LYS A 44 20.02 -12.82 6.16
C LYS A 44 18.81 -12.25 5.42
N ASP A 45 17.73 -11.95 6.14
CA ASP A 45 16.46 -11.49 5.56
C ASP A 45 16.37 -9.97 5.45
N GLY A 46 17.13 -9.25 6.28
CA GLY A 46 17.27 -7.80 6.22
C GLY A 46 17.22 -7.15 7.60
N PHE A 47 17.08 -5.84 7.62
CA PHE A 47 17.01 -5.04 8.83
C PHE A 47 15.70 -5.23 9.60
N ALA A 48 14.57 -5.22 8.88
CA ALA A 48 13.23 -5.37 9.45
C ALA A 48 12.23 -5.84 8.40
N GLU A 49 11.16 -6.46 8.85
CA GLU A 49 9.98 -6.77 8.05
C GLU A 49 8.85 -5.80 8.43
N VAL A 50 8.30 -5.12 7.42
CA VAL A 50 7.06 -4.37 7.51
C VAL A 50 5.94 -5.22 6.94
N ARG A 51 5.13 -5.82 7.81
CA ARG A 51 4.04 -6.70 7.42
C ARG A 51 2.71 -5.95 7.43
N TYR A 52 2.01 -5.99 6.30
CA TYR A 52 0.66 -5.44 6.15
C TYR A 52 -0.37 -6.56 6.23
N LYS A 53 -1.36 -6.43 7.10
CA LYS A 53 -2.44 -7.42 7.27
C LYS A 53 -3.79 -6.77 7.14
N GLN A 54 -4.73 -7.43 6.48
CA GLN A 54 -6.12 -6.99 6.38
C GLN A 54 -7.04 -8.16 6.68
N ALA A 55 -8.03 -7.95 7.56
CA ALA A 55 -8.97 -8.99 7.99
C ALA A 55 -8.29 -10.32 8.42
N GLY A 56 -7.22 -10.20 9.20
CA GLY A 56 -6.46 -11.36 9.72
C GLY A 56 -5.47 -12.01 8.74
N LYS A 57 -5.59 -11.75 7.44
CA LYS A 57 -4.70 -12.28 6.39
C LYS A 57 -3.57 -11.31 6.04
N THR A 58 -2.43 -11.83 5.62
CA THR A 58 -1.31 -11.00 5.13
C THR A 58 -1.63 -10.49 3.73
N LEU A 59 -1.55 -9.16 3.57
CA LEU A 59 -1.64 -8.48 2.28
C LEU A 59 -0.30 -8.57 1.56
N CYS A 60 0.77 -8.08 2.19
CA CYS A 60 2.15 -8.21 1.73
C CYS A 60 3.14 -7.99 2.89
N SER A 61 4.40 -8.33 2.67
CA SER A 61 5.51 -8.00 3.58
C SER A 61 6.62 -7.29 2.82
N PHE A 62 7.14 -6.20 3.38
CA PHE A 62 8.33 -5.52 2.86
C PHE A 62 9.53 -5.82 3.76
N TYR A 63 10.53 -6.50 3.23
CA TYR A 63 11.78 -6.79 3.93
C TYR A 63 12.81 -5.72 3.57
N ILE A 64 13.13 -4.86 4.53
CA ILE A 64 14.04 -3.73 4.35
C ILE A 64 15.48 -4.23 4.33
N LYS A 65 16.22 -3.85 3.29
CA LYS A 65 17.62 -4.20 3.07
C LYS A 65 18.42 -2.95 2.72
N ASP A 66 19.74 -3.08 2.73
CA ASP A 66 20.62 -1.99 2.34
C ASP A 66 20.35 -1.59 0.87
N GLY A 67 19.97 -0.32 0.68
CA GLY A 67 19.65 0.28 -0.61
C GLY A 67 18.41 -0.25 -1.34
N SER A 68 17.63 -1.20 -0.77
CA SER A 68 16.48 -1.82 -1.46
C SER A 68 15.52 -2.51 -0.48
N PHE A 69 14.38 -2.98 -0.95
CA PHE A 69 13.54 -3.88 -0.16
C PHE A 69 12.92 -4.97 -1.02
N ASP A 70 12.65 -6.12 -0.40
CA ASP A 70 11.90 -7.18 -1.05
C ASP A 70 10.42 -7.03 -0.72
N ALA A 71 9.58 -6.79 -1.73
CA ALA A 71 8.14 -6.91 -1.62
C ALA A 71 7.72 -8.36 -1.82
N VAL A 72 7.20 -8.99 -0.78
CA VAL A 72 6.85 -10.41 -0.74
C VAL A 72 5.34 -10.59 -0.70
N PHE A 73 4.85 -11.44 -1.61
CA PHE A 73 3.47 -11.85 -1.75
C PHE A 73 3.36 -13.36 -1.67
N VAL A 74 2.37 -13.83 -0.93
CA VAL A 74 2.07 -15.26 -0.80
C VAL A 74 0.72 -15.48 -1.46
N LEU A 75 0.73 -16.12 -2.63
CA LEU A 75 -0.47 -16.36 -3.44
C LEU A 75 -1.05 -17.74 -3.16
N ASP A 76 -2.33 -17.80 -2.80
CA ASP A 76 -3.08 -19.06 -2.72
C ASP A 76 -3.52 -19.56 -4.11
N ALA A 77 -4.24 -20.68 -4.16
CA ALA A 77 -4.70 -21.24 -5.42
C ALA A 77 -5.64 -20.30 -6.21
N ALA A 78 -6.54 -19.58 -5.54
CA ALA A 78 -7.48 -18.67 -6.20
C ALA A 78 -6.78 -17.41 -6.73
N GLU A 79 -5.85 -16.87 -5.95
CA GLU A 79 -5.04 -15.71 -6.33
C GLU A 79 -4.11 -16.02 -7.51
N ARG A 80 -3.59 -17.25 -7.61
CA ARG A 80 -2.82 -17.72 -8.76
C ARG A 80 -3.65 -17.79 -10.04
N VAL A 81 -4.88 -18.28 -9.97
CA VAL A 81 -5.80 -18.28 -11.12
C VAL A 81 -6.04 -16.86 -11.63
N ILE A 82 -6.21 -15.89 -10.70
CA ILE A 82 -6.34 -14.47 -11.07
C ILE A 82 -5.07 -14.00 -11.78
N PHE A 83 -3.89 -14.23 -11.19
CA PHE A 83 -2.60 -13.84 -11.78
C PHE A 83 -2.43 -14.41 -13.19
N GLU A 84 -2.62 -15.71 -13.36
CA GLU A 84 -2.43 -16.42 -14.63
C GLU A 84 -3.40 -15.91 -15.73
N GLY A 85 -4.60 -15.49 -15.34
CA GLY A 85 -5.60 -14.89 -16.23
C GLY A 85 -5.30 -13.46 -16.71
N MET A 86 -4.31 -12.75 -16.14
CA MET A 86 -4.04 -11.35 -16.48
C MET A 86 -3.28 -11.14 -17.81
N GLY A 87 -2.70 -12.20 -18.38
CA GLY A 87 -2.06 -12.16 -19.70
C GLY A 87 -1.02 -11.05 -19.86
N GLU A 88 -1.21 -10.18 -20.86
CA GLU A 88 -0.31 -9.06 -21.21
C GLU A 88 -0.28 -7.92 -20.17
N SER A 89 -1.17 -7.93 -19.18
CA SER A 89 -1.15 -6.92 -18.10
C SER A 89 0.02 -7.14 -17.12
N ILE A 90 0.68 -8.31 -17.17
CA ILE A 90 1.81 -8.64 -16.31
C ILE A 90 3.11 -8.26 -17.01
N SER A 91 3.99 -7.54 -16.30
CA SER A 91 5.31 -7.21 -16.84
C SER A 91 6.14 -8.49 -17.12
N PRO A 92 7.02 -8.49 -18.14
CA PRO A 92 7.90 -9.64 -18.40
C PRO A 92 8.77 -10.01 -17.19
N THR A 93 9.16 -9.02 -16.38
CA THR A 93 9.95 -9.22 -15.15
C THR A 93 9.15 -9.96 -14.09
N LEU A 94 7.92 -9.50 -13.80
CA LEU A 94 7.05 -10.14 -12.82
C LEU A 94 6.62 -11.55 -13.26
N ARG A 95 6.36 -11.74 -14.55
CA ARG A 95 6.07 -13.06 -15.13
C ARG A 95 7.22 -14.04 -14.90
N LYS A 96 8.46 -13.64 -15.20
CA LYS A 96 9.65 -14.46 -14.95
C LYS A 96 9.82 -14.82 -13.48
N LEU A 97 9.60 -13.85 -12.57
CA LEU A 97 9.64 -14.11 -11.12
C LEU A 97 8.58 -15.13 -10.71
N TYR A 98 7.35 -14.99 -11.24
CA TYR A 98 6.29 -15.96 -11.00
C TYR A 98 6.68 -17.35 -11.50
N ASP A 99 7.10 -17.48 -12.76
CA ASP A 99 7.42 -18.78 -13.37
C ASP A 99 8.59 -19.48 -12.67
N ALA A 100 9.57 -18.72 -12.18
CA ALA A 100 10.72 -19.26 -11.43
C ALA A 100 10.40 -19.65 -9.97
N SER A 101 9.27 -19.20 -9.41
CA SER A 101 8.92 -19.47 -8.01
C SER A 101 8.23 -20.82 -7.84
N SER A 102 8.62 -21.57 -6.81
CA SER A 102 7.99 -22.85 -6.43
C SER A 102 6.68 -22.64 -5.66
N ILE A 103 5.81 -23.66 -5.73
CA ILE A 103 4.64 -23.78 -4.83
C ILE A 103 5.08 -24.60 -3.63
N GLU A 104 4.92 -24.04 -2.44
CA GLU A 104 5.20 -24.69 -1.17
C GLU A 104 3.93 -24.64 -0.31
N HIS A 105 3.48 -25.78 0.20
CA HIS A 105 2.28 -25.87 1.05
C HIS A 105 1.06 -25.11 0.48
N ASP A 106 0.76 -25.35 -0.80
CA ASP A 106 -0.32 -24.74 -1.60
C ASP A 106 -0.24 -23.23 -1.84
N ALA A 107 0.85 -22.60 -1.38
CA ALA A 107 1.11 -21.20 -1.57
C ALA A 107 2.33 -20.96 -2.46
N LYS A 108 2.28 -19.91 -3.27
CA LYS A 108 3.40 -19.50 -4.13
C LYS A 108 3.96 -18.17 -3.63
N TRP A 109 5.23 -18.19 -3.26
CA TRP A 109 5.91 -17.03 -2.70
C TRP A 109 6.58 -16.24 -3.81
N ILE A 110 6.07 -15.04 -4.08
CA ILE A 110 6.62 -14.13 -5.08
C ILE A 110 7.38 -13.02 -4.36
N LYS A 111 8.65 -12.88 -4.69
CA LYS A 111 9.55 -11.87 -4.13
C LYS A 111 9.99 -10.93 -5.23
N ILE A 112 9.63 -9.65 -5.10
CA ILE A 112 10.03 -8.59 -6.02
C ILE A 112 11.08 -7.73 -5.29
N ASN A 113 12.31 -7.69 -5.79
CA ASN A 113 13.32 -6.78 -5.26
C ASN A 113 13.06 -5.38 -5.84
N VAL A 114 12.73 -4.44 -4.98
CA VAL A 114 12.39 -3.06 -5.34
C VAL A 114 13.58 -2.15 -5.08
N ARG A 115 14.13 -1.58 -6.15
CA ARG A 115 15.25 -0.62 -6.13
C ARG A 115 14.86 0.75 -6.64
N GLY A 116 13.85 0.81 -7.49
CA GLY A 116 13.31 2.06 -8.00
C GLY A 116 11.87 1.91 -8.47
N ASP A 117 11.47 2.86 -9.31
CA ASP A 117 10.09 3.00 -9.77
C ASP A 117 9.66 1.90 -10.75
N GLU A 118 10.59 1.15 -11.33
CA GLU A 118 10.32 0.08 -12.29
C GLU A 118 9.40 -1.01 -11.73
N SER A 119 9.50 -1.28 -10.42
CA SER A 119 8.70 -2.30 -9.74
C SER A 119 7.39 -1.76 -9.13
N PHE A 120 7.15 -0.44 -9.20
CA PHE A 120 6.01 0.18 -8.52
C PHE A 120 4.66 -0.33 -9.07
N ALA A 121 4.53 -0.44 -10.39
CA ALA A 121 3.33 -0.95 -11.04
C ALA A 121 3.09 -2.43 -10.70
N ASP A 122 4.14 -3.25 -10.71
CA ASP A 122 4.09 -4.68 -10.41
C ASP A 122 3.65 -4.93 -8.96
N VAL A 123 4.21 -4.19 -8.00
CA VAL A 123 3.80 -4.29 -6.59
C VAL A 123 2.32 -3.87 -6.41
N LYS A 124 1.87 -2.81 -7.10
CA LYS A 124 0.46 -2.40 -7.06
C LYS A 124 -0.48 -3.45 -7.66
N LEU A 125 -0.08 -4.07 -8.78
CA LEU A 125 -0.82 -5.15 -9.41
C LEU A 125 -0.98 -6.34 -8.44
N MET A 126 0.12 -6.76 -7.82
CA MET A 126 0.12 -7.85 -6.83
C MET A 126 -0.76 -7.54 -5.61
N LEU A 127 -0.73 -6.30 -5.10
CA LEU A 127 -1.65 -5.85 -4.05
C LEU A 127 -3.12 -5.97 -4.48
N GLY A 128 -3.43 -5.63 -5.74
CA GLY A 128 -4.77 -5.75 -6.32
C GLY A 128 -5.27 -7.19 -6.42
N ILE A 129 -4.38 -8.14 -6.67
CA ILE A 129 -4.69 -9.58 -6.67
C ILE A 129 -5.02 -10.04 -5.24
N LYS A 130 -4.19 -9.68 -4.26
CA LYS A 130 -4.39 -10.05 -2.85
C LYS A 130 -5.70 -9.51 -2.28
N ARG A 131 -6.03 -8.28 -2.64
CA ARG A 131 -7.26 -7.63 -2.24
C ARG A 131 -7.58 -6.52 -3.21
N LYS A 132 -8.85 -6.45 -3.65
CA LYS A 132 -9.33 -5.29 -4.38
C LYS A 132 -9.13 -4.03 -3.51
N PRO A 133 -8.46 -2.98 -4.02
CA PRO A 133 -8.32 -1.74 -3.27
C PRO A 133 -9.69 -1.20 -2.93
N ASN A 134 -9.84 -0.69 -1.72
CA ASN A 134 -11.05 0.03 -1.32
C ASN A 134 -11.16 1.26 -2.23
N GLY A 135 -12.37 1.57 -2.71
CA GLY A 135 -12.65 2.77 -3.51
C GLY A 135 -12.49 4.09 -2.73
N MET A 136 -11.70 4.09 -1.64
CA MET A 136 -11.40 5.28 -0.86
C MET A 136 -10.55 6.22 -1.72
N THR A 137 -11.11 7.37 -2.04
CA THR A 137 -10.38 8.47 -2.64
C THR A 137 -9.55 9.15 -1.54
N MET A 138 -8.30 9.46 -1.84
CA MET A 138 -7.51 10.40 -1.04
C MET A 138 -7.69 11.78 -1.65
N THR A 139 -8.22 12.72 -0.89
CA THR A 139 -8.29 14.12 -1.31
C THR A 139 -7.09 14.88 -0.75
N MET A 140 -6.93 16.11 -1.22
CA MET A 140 -5.80 17.01 -0.96
C MET A 140 -5.43 17.18 0.53
N CYS A 141 -6.34 16.86 1.45
CA CYS A 141 -6.12 16.97 2.89
C CYS A 141 -5.30 15.82 3.51
N GLY A 142 -4.99 14.75 2.77
CA GLY A 142 -4.22 13.62 3.30
C GLY A 142 -5.02 12.70 4.25
N LEU A 143 -6.34 12.86 4.35
CA LEU A 143 -7.23 11.99 5.11
C LEU A 143 -7.92 10.96 4.21
N LYS A 144 -8.14 9.74 4.73
CA LYS A 144 -8.92 8.71 4.04
C LYS A 144 -10.36 9.18 3.91
N CYS A 145 -10.78 9.56 2.70
CA CYS A 145 -12.04 10.30 2.54
C CYS A 145 -13.28 9.47 2.83
N GLY A 146 -13.23 8.13 2.77
CA GLY A 146 -14.31 7.28 3.25
C GLY A 146 -14.56 7.33 4.78
N LYS A 147 -13.72 8.06 5.53
CA LYS A 147 -13.89 8.36 6.97
C LYS A 147 -13.74 9.85 7.28
N CYS A 148 -13.50 10.69 6.28
CA CYS A 148 -13.30 12.13 6.48
C CYS A 148 -14.67 12.81 6.49
N ARG A 149 -15.00 13.54 7.55
CA ARG A 149 -16.24 14.34 7.57
C ARG A 149 -16.26 15.42 6.48
N ALA A 150 -15.09 15.92 6.08
CA ALA A 150 -14.97 16.93 5.02
C ALA A 150 -15.35 16.42 3.62
N TYR A 151 -15.49 15.09 3.45
CA TYR A 151 -16.01 14.53 2.22
C TYR A 151 -17.54 14.62 2.27
N ALA A 152 -18.14 15.41 1.37
CA ALA A 152 -19.56 15.76 1.40
C ALA A 152 -20.48 14.53 1.52
N LYS A 153 -20.16 13.41 0.86
CA LYS A 153 -20.93 12.14 0.97
C LYS A 153 -20.94 11.49 2.35
N ASN A 154 -20.09 11.94 3.28
CA ASN A 154 -20.08 11.46 4.66
C ASN A 154 -20.73 12.44 5.65
N ALA A 155 -21.15 13.62 5.20
CA ALA A 155 -21.92 14.52 6.04
C ALA A 155 -23.32 13.93 6.26
N GLU A 156 -23.85 14.04 7.46
CA GLU A 156 -25.18 13.52 7.80
C GLU A 156 -26.28 14.31 7.07
N ASN A 157 -26.00 15.57 6.68
CA ASN A 157 -26.91 16.47 5.99
C ASN A 157 -26.16 17.65 5.32
N GLU A 158 -26.87 18.42 4.49
CA GLU A 158 -26.33 19.57 3.76
C GLU A 158 -25.78 20.68 4.67
N GLN A 159 -26.37 20.88 5.85
CA GLN A 159 -25.93 21.89 6.80
C GLN A 159 -24.56 21.54 7.41
N GLU A 160 -24.35 20.26 7.76
CA GLU A 160 -23.05 19.77 8.21
C GLU A 160 -22.00 19.88 7.09
N ALA A 161 -22.36 19.52 5.85
CA ALA A 161 -21.48 19.64 4.69
C ALA A 161 -21.02 21.09 4.46
N GLY A 162 -21.94 22.05 4.50
CA GLY A 162 -21.64 23.48 4.37
C GLY A 162 -20.74 24.01 5.50
N SER A 163 -21.05 23.63 6.75
CA SER A 163 -20.26 24.04 7.91
C SER A 163 -18.81 23.53 7.82
N LEU A 164 -18.62 22.29 7.35
CA LEU A 164 -17.30 21.73 7.15
C LEU A 164 -16.56 22.44 6.02
N ALA A 165 -17.20 22.70 4.88
CA ALA A 165 -16.58 23.45 3.78
C ALA A 165 -16.06 24.83 4.25
N GLU A 166 -16.83 25.56 5.06
CA GLU A 166 -16.40 26.83 5.66
C GLU A 166 -15.20 26.67 6.60
N ILE A 167 -15.21 25.65 7.47
CA ILE A 167 -14.09 25.36 8.38
C ILE A 167 -12.81 25.09 7.59
N TRP A 168 -12.91 24.37 6.47
CA TRP A 168 -11.76 24.05 5.62
C TRP A 168 -11.20 25.27 4.91
N LEU A 169 -12.09 26.12 4.37
CA LEU A 169 -11.68 27.38 3.75
C LEU A 169 -11.00 28.29 4.76
N LYS A 170 -11.61 28.45 5.95
CA LYS A 170 -11.11 29.36 6.99
C LYS A 170 -9.76 28.93 7.56
N ASN A 171 -9.56 27.65 7.83
CA ASN A 171 -8.37 27.18 8.54
C ASN A 171 -7.25 26.71 7.60
N TYR A 172 -7.58 26.32 6.38
CA TYR A 172 -6.61 25.72 5.45
C TYR A 172 -6.60 26.36 4.07
N GLY A 173 -7.50 27.31 3.77
CA GLY A 173 -7.59 27.95 2.46
C GLY A 173 -8.07 27.02 1.34
N VAL A 174 -8.67 25.87 1.70
CA VAL A 174 -9.12 24.87 0.72
C VAL A 174 -10.62 25.03 0.52
N GLN A 175 -11.03 25.31 -0.73
CA GLN A 175 -12.43 25.35 -1.11
C GLN A 175 -12.93 23.93 -1.41
N ILE A 176 -13.95 23.49 -0.69
CA ILE A 176 -14.62 22.19 -0.88
C ILE A 176 -16.04 22.47 -1.36
N ASP A 177 -16.47 21.77 -2.42
CA ASP A 177 -17.87 21.80 -2.84
C ASP A 177 -18.68 20.89 -1.89
N PRO A 178 -19.64 21.44 -1.13
CA PRO A 178 -20.43 20.68 -0.17
C PRO A 178 -21.46 19.76 -0.84
N THR A 179 -21.59 19.77 -2.18
CA THR A 179 -22.61 19.02 -2.93
C THR A 179 -22.09 17.77 -3.67
N LEU A 180 -20.78 17.49 -3.62
CA LEU A 180 -20.10 16.41 -4.38
C LEU A 180 -20.27 14.98 -3.85
#